data_AF-B1W0P2-F1
#
_entry.id   AF-B1W0P2-F1
#
_cell.length_a   1.000
_cell.length_b   1.000
_cell.length_c   1.000
_cell.angle_alpha   90.00
_cell.angle_beta   90.00
_cell.angle_gamma   90.00
#
_symmetry.space_group_name_H-M   'P 1'
#
loop_
_entity.id
_entity.type
_entity.pdbx_description
1 polymer ?
#
loop_
_entity_poly.entity_id
_entity_poly.type
_entity_poly.pdbx_seq_one_letter_code
_entity_poly.pdbx_strand_id
1 'polypeptide(L)'
;MDRGGAEAPPRFVSPGVSDKIPEGNRSARERLAQQREREKGREKRRRTLIVSSAVVGVLALAAVVGLIAANAGKDGGGDTASGPAVAPSGAIGEDALTVPVGAADAPSTLTIWEDFRCPVCAQFETAFRDTVAELADEGQVKVEYHLATIIDGNLGGTGSLRAANAAACAQDAGKFAPYHDVLFSNQPPEPDDAFAKNSRLIELAGEVEGLDTPAFRSCVEDGEHDSWVKKSDTAFREGGFQGTPTVLLNGESVFPSKGGEQISPENLKKWVAAANKGKEPGTATPSDPATPADPSGRSSGPAS
;
A
#
# COMPACT_ATOMS: atom_id res chain seq x y z
N MET A 1 -85.84 41.21 -73.37
CA MET A 1 -86.64 41.64 -72.20
C MET A 1 -85.72 42.49 -71.33
N ASP A 2 -85.76 43.82 -71.48
CA ASP A 2 -86.46 44.75 -70.55
C ASP A 2 -85.63 44.95 -69.25
N ARG A 3 -85.10 46.11 -68.82
CA ARG A 3 -85.21 47.55 -69.16
C ARG A 3 -84.11 48.33 -68.40
N GLY A 4 -83.69 49.49 -68.94
CA GLY A 4 -83.27 50.71 -68.20
C GLY A 4 -81.92 50.68 -67.46
N GLY A 5 -80.94 51.56 -67.67
CA GLY A 5 -80.98 52.94 -68.15
C GLY A 5 -81.17 53.92 -66.99
N ALA A 6 -80.08 54.55 -66.52
CA ALA A 6 -80.06 55.92 -65.99
C ALA A 6 -78.62 56.37 -65.68
N GLU A 7 -78.26 57.53 -66.19
CA GLU A 7 -76.95 58.19 -66.12
C GLU A 7 -77.05 59.50 -65.30
N ALA A 8 -75.90 59.96 -64.79
CA ALA A 8 -75.52 61.31 -64.33
C ALA A 8 -75.91 61.76 -62.90
N PRO A 9 -75.24 62.77 -62.27
CA PRO A 9 -74.16 63.69 -62.74
C PRO A 9 -72.95 63.81 -61.73
N PRO A 10 -71.92 64.67 -61.98
CA PRO A 10 -70.57 64.59 -61.38
C PRO A 10 -70.42 65.45 -60.12
N ARG A 11 -69.43 65.17 -59.24
CA ARG A 11 -68.93 66.16 -58.26
C ARG A 11 -67.45 65.97 -57.88
N PHE A 12 -66.67 67.00 -58.22
CA PHE A 12 -65.70 67.74 -57.41
C PHE A 12 -64.58 66.99 -56.66
N VAL A 13 -63.36 67.30 -57.09
CA VAL A 13 -62.09 67.08 -56.38
C VAL A 13 -61.95 68.10 -55.24
N SER A 14 -61.40 67.67 -54.10
CA SER A 14 -60.71 68.56 -53.15
C SER A 14 -59.50 67.85 -52.54
N PRO A 15 -58.45 68.61 -52.16
CA PRO A 15 -57.09 68.12 -52.03
C PRO A 15 -56.75 67.66 -50.59
N GLY A 16 -55.61 66.99 -50.49
CA GLY A 16 -55.21 66.14 -49.37
C GLY A 16 -55.09 66.77 -47.99
N VAL A 17 -55.26 65.90 -46.99
CA VAL A 17 -54.85 66.09 -45.59
C VAL A 17 -54.39 64.73 -45.01
N SER A 18 -53.36 64.80 -44.18
CA SER A 18 -52.96 63.87 -43.10
C SER A 18 -52.28 62.54 -43.47
N ASP A 19 -51.26 62.08 -42.73
CA ASP A 19 -50.60 62.67 -41.56
C ASP A 19 -49.20 62.07 -41.37
N LYS A 20 -48.36 62.85 -40.72
CA LYS A 20 -46.95 62.56 -40.40
C LYS A 20 -46.85 61.33 -39.48
N ILE A 21 -45.97 60.38 -39.81
CA ILE A 21 -45.55 59.34 -38.86
C ILE A 21 -44.61 59.99 -37.82
N PRO A 22 -44.88 59.82 -36.50
CA PRO A 22 -44.11 60.49 -35.45
C PRO A 22 -42.68 59.94 -35.34
N GLU A 23 -41.72 60.85 -35.15
CA GLU A 23 -40.27 60.64 -35.12
C GLU A 23 -39.78 59.71 -33.99
N GLY A 24 -40.64 59.32 -33.04
CA GLY A 24 -40.29 58.50 -31.88
C GLY A 24 -39.81 57.07 -32.23
N ASN A 25 -40.31 56.47 -33.30
CA ASN A 25 -40.05 55.05 -33.63
C ASN A 25 -38.71 54.76 -34.35
N ARG A 26 -38.03 55.80 -34.85
CA ARG A 26 -36.69 55.66 -35.45
C ARG A 26 -35.60 55.54 -34.37
N SER A 27 -35.75 56.32 -33.29
CA SER A 27 -34.79 56.33 -32.17
C SER A 27 -34.72 55.00 -31.39
N ALA A 28 -35.86 54.30 -31.25
CA ALA A 28 -35.91 53.02 -30.53
C ALA A 28 -35.20 51.88 -31.29
N ARG A 29 -35.33 51.86 -32.63
CA ARG A 29 -34.66 50.86 -33.49
C ARG A 29 -33.15 51.08 -33.58
N GLU A 30 -32.72 52.34 -33.62
CA GLU A 30 -31.29 52.70 -33.61
C GLU A 30 -30.62 52.38 -32.27
N ARG A 31 -31.32 52.58 -31.14
CA ARG A 31 -30.82 52.21 -29.80
C ARG A 31 -30.68 50.69 -29.64
N LEU A 32 -31.63 49.90 -30.14
CA LEU A 32 -31.55 48.44 -30.14
C LEU A 32 -30.44 47.92 -31.05
N ALA A 33 -30.20 48.56 -32.20
CA ALA A 33 -29.08 48.23 -33.08
C ALA A 33 -27.72 48.56 -32.44
N GLN A 34 -27.59 49.72 -31.78
CA GLN A 34 -26.39 50.07 -31.02
C GLN A 34 -26.16 49.16 -29.81
N GLN A 35 -27.21 48.73 -29.12
CA GLN A 35 -27.11 47.78 -28.01
C GLN A 35 -26.63 46.40 -28.51
N ARG A 36 -27.17 45.87 -29.61
CA ARG A 36 -26.75 44.59 -30.20
C ARG A 36 -25.30 44.61 -30.69
N GLU A 37 -24.82 45.72 -31.26
CA GLU A 37 -23.41 45.85 -31.67
C GLU A 37 -22.46 45.91 -30.46
N ARG A 38 -22.86 46.59 -29.37
CA ARG A 38 -22.10 46.60 -28.11
C ARG A 38 -22.09 45.24 -27.41
N GLU A 39 -23.19 44.49 -27.49
CA GLU A 39 -23.32 43.12 -26.95
C GLU A 39 -22.46 42.11 -27.72
N LYS A 40 -22.48 42.14 -29.06
CA LYS A 40 -21.59 41.29 -29.89
C LYS A 40 -20.11 41.52 -29.61
N GLY A 41 -19.72 42.77 -29.36
CA GLY A 41 -18.35 43.14 -28.99
C GLY A 41 -17.96 42.65 -27.58
N ARG A 42 -18.90 42.73 -26.63
CA ARG A 42 -18.71 42.23 -25.26
C ARG A 42 -18.65 40.71 -25.20
N GLU A 43 -19.47 39.99 -25.97
CA GLU A 43 -19.46 38.53 -26.01
C GLU A 43 -18.17 37.98 -26.64
N LYS A 44 -17.69 38.58 -27.73
CA LYS A 44 -16.38 38.24 -28.34
C LYS A 44 -15.23 38.52 -27.39
N ARG A 45 -15.23 39.67 -26.69
CA ARG A 45 -14.22 39.99 -25.68
C ARG A 45 -14.30 39.04 -24.49
N ARG A 46 -15.49 38.71 -23.99
CA ARG A 46 -15.69 37.74 -22.89
C ARG A 46 -15.26 36.33 -23.29
N ARG A 47 -15.57 35.86 -24.50
CA ARG A 47 -15.12 34.56 -25.02
C ARG A 47 -13.60 34.53 -25.21
N THR A 48 -13.01 35.60 -25.73
CA THR A 48 -11.55 35.72 -25.87
C THR A 48 -10.88 35.73 -24.49
N LEU A 49 -11.44 36.45 -23.52
CA LEU A 49 -10.94 36.48 -22.14
C LEU A 49 -11.05 35.10 -21.47
N ILE A 50 -12.20 34.42 -21.58
CA ILE A 50 -12.41 33.08 -21.00
C ILE A 50 -11.45 32.05 -21.63
N VAL A 51 -11.28 32.08 -22.96
CA VAL A 51 -10.36 31.17 -23.64
C VAL A 51 -8.91 31.51 -23.26
N SER A 52 -8.53 32.78 -23.19
CA SER A 52 -7.19 33.18 -22.76
C SER A 52 -6.91 32.80 -21.30
N SER A 53 -7.89 32.95 -20.40
CA SER A 53 -7.75 32.53 -19.00
C SER A 53 -7.72 31.02 -18.84
N ALA A 54 -8.45 30.27 -19.68
CA ALA A 54 -8.39 28.82 -19.70
C ALA A 54 -7.03 28.33 -20.18
N VAL A 55 -6.47 28.94 -21.24
CA VAL A 55 -5.14 28.61 -21.75
C VAL A 55 -4.06 28.95 -20.72
N VAL A 56 -4.11 30.13 -20.09
CA VAL A 56 -3.18 30.50 -19.02
C VAL A 56 -3.34 29.59 -17.80
N GLY A 57 -4.57 29.20 -17.44
CA GLY A 57 -4.84 28.27 -16.35
C GLY A 57 -4.29 26.86 -16.63
N VAL A 58 -4.45 26.36 -17.86
CA VAL A 58 -3.88 25.07 -18.30
C VAL A 58 -2.36 25.12 -18.35
N LEU A 59 -1.76 26.21 -18.83
CA LEU A 59 -0.30 26.39 -18.83
C LEU A 59 0.26 26.53 -17.41
N ALA A 60 -0.44 27.21 -16.51
CA ALA A 60 -0.08 27.29 -15.09
C ALA A 60 -0.22 25.93 -14.41
N LEU A 61 -1.28 25.17 -14.68
CA LEU A 61 -1.43 23.79 -14.21
C LEU A 61 -0.34 22.88 -14.77
N ALA A 62 0.00 22.98 -16.05
CA ALA A 62 1.10 22.21 -16.65
C ALA A 62 2.46 22.61 -16.07
N ALA A 63 2.68 23.89 -15.75
CA ALA A 63 3.88 24.36 -15.09
C ALA A 63 3.94 23.90 -13.62
N VAL A 64 2.81 23.89 -12.90
CA VAL A 64 2.72 23.34 -11.53
C VAL A 64 2.91 21.82 -11.54
N VAL A 65 2.31 21.09 -12.47
CA VAL A 65 2.53 19.64 -12.66
C VAL A 65 3.98 19.38 -13.07
N GLY A 66 4.57 20.20 -13.94
CA GLY A 66 5.98 20.13 -14.30
C GLY A 66 6.91 20.46 -13.13
N LEU A 67 6.55 21.40 -12.26
CA LEU A 67 7.29 21.73 -11.05
C LEU A 67 7.14 20.64 -9.98
N ILE A 68 5.94 20.04 -9.84
CA ILE A 68 5.70 18.88 -8.97
C ILE A 68 6.46 17.67 -9.49
N ALA A 69 6.48 17.41 -10.80
CA ALA A 69 7.26 16.33 -11.39
C ALA A 69 8.78 16.58 -11.28
N ALA A 70 9.23 17.82 -11.44
CA ALA A 70 10.64 18.20 -11.30
C ALA A 70 11.12 18.19 -9.84
N ASN A 71 10.24 18.51 -8.88
CA ASN A 71 10.54 18.47 -7.45
C ASN A 71 10.27 17.09 -6.82
N ALA A 72 9.40 16.27 -7.41
CA ALA A 72 9.24 14.86 -7.02
C ALA A 72 10.50 14.03 -7.29
N GLY A 73 11.38 14.50 -8.18
CA GLY A 73 12.72 13.93 -8.38
C GLY A 73 13.81 14.51 -7.47
N LYS A 74 13.47 15.41 -6.54
CA LYS A 74 14.46 16.18 -5.77
C LYS A 74 13.89 16.63 -4.43
N ASP A 75 13.70 15.65 -3.54
CA ASP A 75 14.00 15.70 -2.09
C ASP A 75 13.26 14.55 -1.39
N GLY A 76 13.99 13.52 -0.94
CA GLY A 76 13.48 12.54 0.03
C GLY A 76 13.75 11.06 -0.26
N GLY A 77 15.02 10.64 -0.19
CA GLY A 77 15.43 9.31 0.26
C GLY A 77 14.93 8.07 -0.48
N GLY A 78 15.76 7.52 -1.39
CA GLY A 78 15.85 6.07 -1.56
C GLY A 78 15.41 5.46 -2.89
N ASP A 79 15.60 6.13 -4.03
CA ASP A 79 15.59 5.50 -5.36
C ASP A 79 17.01 5.28 -5.92
N THR A 80 17.91 4.81 -5.07
CA THR A 80 19.19 4.24 -5.51
C THR A 80 19.29 2.80 -5.06
N ALA A 81 18.48 1.95 -5.70
CA ALA A 81 18.82 0.55 -5.92
C ALA A 81 18.12 0.07 -7.19
N SER A 82 18.56 0.54 -8.35
CA SER A 82 18.36 -0.18 -9.62
C SER A 82 19.29 -1.41 -9.74
N GLY A 83 19.89 -1.84 -8.62
CA GLY A 83 20.63 -3.09 -8.50
C GLY A 83 19.68 -4.25 -8.16
N PRO A 84 20.14 -5.50 -8.30
CA PRO A 84 19.37 -6.67 -7.87
C PRO A 84 18.99 -6.55 -6.39
N ALA A 85 17.78 -7.01 -6.04
CA ALA A 85 17.38 -7.14 -4.65
C ALA A 85 18.35 -8.07 -3.90
N VAL A 86 18.82 -7.66 -2.72
CA VAL A 86 19.75 -8.44 -1.89
C VAL A 86 18.96 -9.34 -0.96
N ALA A 87 18.69 -10.58 -1.38
CA ALA A 87 17.97 -11.55 -0.57
C ALA A 87 18.83 -12.07 0.60
N PRO A 88 18.24 -12.35 1.77
CA PRO A 88 18.94 -13.02 2.85
C PRO A 88 19.27 -14.47 2.46
N SER A 89 20.26 -15.04 3.14
CA SER A 89 20.72 -16.40 2.93
C SER A 89 19.60 -17.43 3.15
N GLY A 90 19.53 -18.42 2.26
CA GLY A 90 18.50 -19.45 2.33
C GLY A 90 17.09 -19.00 1.96
N ALA A 91 16.89 -17.76 1.48
CA ALA A 91 15.61 -17.34 0.93
C ALA A 91 15.24 -18.16 -0.31
N ILE A 92 13.95 -18.48 -0.47
CA ILE A 92 13.42 -19.37 -1.50
C ILE A 92 12.24 -18.74 -2.27
N GLY A 93 11.67 -19.49 -3.21
CA GLY A 93 10.51 -19.08 -3.98
C GLY A 93 10.88 -18.27 -5.23
N GLU A 94 9.85 -17.77 -5.91
CA GLU A 94 10.04 -16.83 -7.02
C GLU A 94 10.75 -15.58 -6.49
N ASP A 95 11.80 -15.16 -7.21
CA ASP A 95 12.61 -14.01 -6.83
C ASP A 95 13.29 -14.07 -5.44
N ALA A 96 13.31 -15.26 -4.82
CA ALA A 96 13.83 -15.49 -3.48
C ALA A 96 13.15 -14.63 -2.40
N LEU A 97 11.85 -14.34 -2.51
CA LEU A 97 11.12 -13.41 -1.63
C LEU A 97 10.57 -14.03 -0.33
N THR A 98 10.96 -15.26 -0.02
CA THR A 98 10.44 -16.03 1.11
C THR A 98 11.54 -16.42 2.07
N VAL A 99 11.31 -16.25 3.38
CA VAL A 99 12.15 -16.85 4.43
C VAL A 99 11.51 -18.17 4.89
N PRO A 100 12.14 -19.33 4.61
CA PRO A 100 11.60 -20.63 4.99
C PRO A 100 11.94 -20.99 6.45
N VAL A 101 10.99 -21.61 7.15
CA VAL A 101 11.19 -22.23 8.47
C VAL A 101 10.61 -23.65 8.46
N GLY A 102 11.32 -24.59 9.08
CA GLY A 102 10.94 -26.01 9.13
C GLY A 102 11.50 -26.86 7.99
N ALA A 103 11.02 -28.10 7.88
CA ALA A 103 11.52 -29.07 6.92
C ALA A 103 11.17 -28.69 5.47
N ALA A 104 12.16 -28.63 4.58
CA ALA A 104 11.95 -28.23 3.18
C ALA A 104 11.05 -29.20 2.39
N ASP A 105 11.01 -30.46 2.81
CA ASP A 105 10.22 -31.56 2.25
C ASP A 105 8.89 -31.81 2.99
N ALA A 106 8.49 -30.90 3.89
CA ALA A 106 7.21 -31.02 4.59
C ALA A 106 6.02 -31.11 3.60
N PRO A 107 5.00 -31.95 3.89
CA PRO A 107 3.91 -32.27 2.98
C PRO A 107 2.89 -31.14 2.74
N SER A 108 2.93 -30.09 3.55
CA SER A 108 2.14 -28.88 3.42
C SER A 108 3.00 -27.63 3.59
N THR A 109 2.57 -26.53 2.98
CA THR A 109 3.19 -25.20 3.13
C THR A 109 2.22 -24.26 3.82
N LEU A 110 2.69 -23.56 4.85
CA LEU A 110 1.96 -22.49 5.53
C LEU A 110 2.62 -21.15 5.15
N THR A 111 2.00 -20.41 4.25
CA THR A 111 2.49 -19.09 3.83
C THR A 111 1.92 -18.01 4.75
N ILE A 112 2.77 -17.14 5.27
CA ILE A 112 2.39 -16.05 6.17
C ILE A 112 2.96 -14.74 5.61
N TRP A 113 2.08 -13.83 5.21
CA TRP A 113 2.44 -12.45 4.89
C TRP A 113 2.17 -11.57 6.10
N GLU A 114 3.19 -10.84 6.55
CA GLU A 114 3.13 -10.09 7.80
C GLU A 114 3.91 -8.79 7.73
N ASP A 115 3.57 -7.87 8.64
CA ASP A 115 4.26 -6.60 8.82
C ASP A 115 4.55 -6.44 10.32
N PHE A 116 5.80 -6.17 10.68
CA PHE A 116 6.26 -6.07 12.06
C PHE A 116 5.67 -4.89 12.85
N ARG A 117 5.00 -3.94 12.21
CA ARG A 117 4.23 -2.87 12.87
C ARG A 117 2.72 -3.15 12.91
N CYS A 118 2.23 -4.21 12.26
CA CYS A 118 0.81 -4.52 12.20
C CYS A 118 0.30 -5.14 13.52
N PRO A 119 -0.71 -4.53 14.18
CA PRO A 119 -1.28 -5.07 15.43
C PRO A 119 -1.99 -6.41 15.27
N VAL A 120 -2.55 -6.70 14.09
CA VAL A 120 -3.23 -7.98 13.82
C VAL A 120 -2.20 -9.09 13.60
N CYS A 121 -1.02 -8.77 13.03
CA CYS A 121 0.09 -9.72 12.94
C CYS A 121 0.60 -10.07 14.34
N ALA A 122 0.83 -9.08 15.21
CA ALA A 122 1.24 -9.36 16.59
C ALA A 122 0.22 -10.20 17.36
N GLN A 123 -1.09 -9.96 17.17
CA GLN A 123 -2.14 -10.79 17.76
C GLN A 123 -2.10 -12.23 17.25
N PHE A 124 -1.88 -12.41 15.95
CA PHE A 124 -1.73 -13.74 15.36
C PHE A 124 -0.49 -14.43 15.92
N GLU A 125 0.69 -13.82 15.87
CA GLU A 125 1.92 -14.44 16.35
C GLU A 125 1.86 -14.76 17.86
N THR A 126 1.27 -13.86 18.66
CA THR A 126 1.02 -14.13 20.10
C THR A 126 0.16 -15.38 20.32
N ALA A 127 -0.82 -15.62 19.46
CA ALA A 127 -1.76 -16.74 19.62
C ALA A 127 -1.30 -18.04 18.93
N PHE A 128 -0.45 -17.95 17.90
CA PHE A 128 -0.16 -19.06 16.99
C PHE A 128 1.30 -19.49 16.94
N ARG A 129 2.28 -18.67 17.38
CA ARG A 129 3.71 -19.00 17.24
C ARG A 129 4.08 -20.39 17.75
N ASP A 130 3.60 -20.78 18.93
CA ASP A 130 3.91 -22.08 19.53
C ASP A 130 3.34 -23.23 18.69
N THR A 131 2.14 -23.04 18.12
CA THR A 131 1.50 -24.04 17.25
C THR A 131 2.16 -24.12 15.88
N VAL A 132 2.59 -22.99 15.32
CA VAL A 132 3.30 -22.94 14.05
C VAL A 132 4.68 -23.59 14.20
N ALA A 133 5.41 -23.27 15.27
CA ALA A 133 6.68 -23.89 15.60
C ALA A 133 6.54 -25.41 15.80
N GLU A 134 5.57 -25.86 16.60
CA GLU A 134 5.29 -27.29 16.81
C GLU A 134 5.05 -28.01 15.46
N LEU A 135 4.20 -27.47 14.59
CA LEU A 135 3.92 -28.07 13.30
C LEU A 135 5.14 -28.08 12.37
N ALA A 136 6.00 -27.07 12.44
CA ALA A 136 7.23 -26.99 11.66
C ALA A 136 8.28 -28.01 12.14
N ASP A 137 8.46 -28.11 13.46
CA ASP A 137 9.40 -29.02 14.13
C ASP A 137 9.00 -30.49 13.95
N GLU A 138 7.69 -30.78 13.94
CA GLU A 138 7.14 -32.10 13.62
C GLU A 138 7.20 -32.44 12.12
N GLY A 139 7.74 -31.54 11.28
CA GLY A 139 7.82 -31.71 9.84
C GLY A 139 6.45 -31.71 9.15
N GLN A 140 5.39 -31.23 9.80
CA GLN A 140 4.04 -31.19 9.23
C GLN A 140 3.88 -30.06 8.21
N VAL A 141 4.55 -28.94 8.45
CA VAL A 141 4.52 -27.77 7.57
C VAL A 141 5.92 -27.23 7.32
N LYS A 142 6.14 -26.73 6.11
CA LYS A 142 7.16 -25.73 5.83
C LYS A 142 6.48 -24.37 5.94
N VAL A 143 6.97 -23.51 6.82
CA VAL A 143 6.45 -22.14 6.95
C VAL A 143 7.21 -21.24 5.98
N GLU A 144 6.47 -20.42 5.25
CA GLU A 144 7.00 -19.49 4.26
C GLU A 144 6.61 -18.08 4.69
N TYR A 145 7.54 -17.37 5.33
CA TYR A 145 7.33 -15.99 5.76
C TYR A 145 7.64 -15.02 4.62
N HIS A 146 6.74 -14.08 4.41
CA HIS A 146 6.89 -12.97 3.49
C HIS A 146 6.67 -11.65 4.23
N LEU A 147 7.63 -10.74 4.09
CA LEU A 147 7.66 -9.49 4.83
C LEU A 147 7.07 -8.35 4.00
N ALA A 148 6.01 -7.74 4.52
CA ALA A 148 5.35 -6.57 3.94
C ALA A 148 5.61 -5.32 4.80
N THR A 149 5.35 -4.15 4.23
CA THR A 149 5.56 -2.83 4.86
C THR A 149 4.32 -1.93 4.75
N ILE A 150 3.14 -2.54 4.81
CA ILE A 150 1.86 -1.86 4.61
C ILE A 150 1.63 -0.72 5.61
N ILE A 151 2.15 -0.84 6.83
CA ILE A 151 1.95 0.18 7.87
C ILE A 151 2.77 1.44 7.55
N ASP A 152 3.99 1.29 7.02
CA ASP A 152 4.79 2.43 6.55
C ASP A 152 4.06 3.18 5.42
N GLY A 153 3.40 2.46 4.51
CA GLY A 153 2.59 3.06 3.44
C GLY A 153 1.32 3.76 3.93
N ASN A 154 0.69 3.25 4.99
CA ASN A 154 -0.59 3.76 5.50
C ASN A 154 -0.43 4.91 6.50
N LEU A 155 0.56 4.83 7.38
CA LEU A 155 0.77 5.79 8.48
C LEU A 155 2.03 6.64 8.30
N GLY A 156 2.86 6.34 7.31
CA GLY A 156 4.21 6.88 7.21
C GLY A 156 5.18 6.19 8.16
N GLY A 157 6.42 6.67 8.15
CA GLY A 157 7.51 6.08 8.91
C GLY A 157 8.31 5.07 8.10
N THR A 158 9.23 4.37 8.79
CA THR A 158 10.11 3.37 8.16
C THR A 158 10.29 2.11 9.01
N GLY A 159 9.60 2.00 10.15
CA GLY A 159 9.82 0.92 11.09
C GLY A 159 9.42 -0.46 10.56
N SER A 160 8.47 -0.56 9.62
CA SER A 160 8.13 -1.84 8.99
C SER A 160 9.30 -2.31 8.13
N LEU A 161 9.82 -1.42 7.28
CA LEU A 161 10.98 -1.69 6.44
C LEU A 161 12.21 -2.04 7.28
N ARG A 162 12.53 -1.25 8.31
CA ARG A 162 13.71 -1.45 9.16
C ARG A 162 13.62 -2.74 9.96
N ALA A 163 12.46 -3.06 10.54
CA ALA A 163 12.26 -4.32 11.25
C ALA A 163 12.36 -5.53 10.31
N ALA A 164 11.78 -5.44 9.11
CA ALA A 164 11.88 -6.50 8.11
C ALA A 164 13.31 -6.70 7.61
N ASN A 165 14.08 -5.63 7.41
CA ASN A 165 15.51 -5.73 7.12
C ASN A 165 16.27 -6.43 8.25
N ALA A 166 16.01 -6.06 9.51
CA ALA A 166 16.67 -6.69 10.65
C ALA A 166 16.30 -8.18 10.78
N ALA A 167 15.05 -8.56 10.50
CA ALA A 167 14.65 -9.96 10.43
C ALA A 167 15.41 -10.73 9.32
N ALA A 168 15.57 -10.13 8.14
CA ALA A 168 16.38 -10.70 7.07
C ALA A 168 17.88 -10.82 7.48
N CYS A 169 18.44 -9.84 8.18
CA CYS A 169 19.79 -9.95 8.74
C CYS A 169 19.91 -11.07 9.79
N ALA A 170 18.85 -11.34 10.55
CA ALA A 170 18.82 -12.47 11.48
C ALA A 170 18.74 -13.81 10.73
N GLN A 171 18.09 -13.84 9.56
CA GLN A 171 18.10 -15.00 8.66
C GLN A 171 19.52 -15.31 8.17
N ASP A 172 20.35 -14.32 7.86
CA ASP A 172 21.78 -14.52 7.54
C ASP A 172 22.58 -15.20 8.65
N ALA A 173 22.17 -14.99 9.90
CA ALA A 173 22.75 -15.65 11.08
C ALA A 173 22.08 -17.00 11.42
N GLY A 174 21.06 -17.44 10.67
CA GLY A 174 20.27 -18.63 10.99
C GLY A 174 19.40 -18.47 12.24
N LYS A 175 19.04 -17.23 12.59
CA LYS A 175 18.30 -16.85 13.80
C LYS A 175 17.01 -16.08 13.50
N PHE A 176 16.45 -16.25 12.31
CA PHE A 176 15.21 -15.59 11.91
C PHE A 176 14.06 -15.85 12.89
N ALA A 177 13.68 -17.12 13.11
CA ALA A 177 12.53 -17.48 13.93
C ALA A 177 12.58 -16.90 15.36
N PRO A 178 13.66 -17.07 16.16
CA PRO A 178 13.70 -16.48 17.49
C PRO A 178 13.73 -14.93 17.48
N TYR A 179 14.29 -14.30 16.45
CA TYR A 179 14.29 -12.84 16.37
C TYR A 179 12.95 -12.27 15.91
N HIS A 180 12.28 -12.96 14.99
CA HIS A 180 10.90 -12.69 14.59
C HIS A 180 9.96 -12.67 15.81
N ASP A 181 10.07 -13.70 16.68
CA ASP A 181 9.31 -13.76 17.94
C ASP A 181 9.60 -12.57 18.86
N VAL A 182 10.87 -12.16 18.98
CA VAL A 182 11.28 -11.01 19.79
C VAL A 182 10.71 -9.72 19.23
N LEU A 183 10.73 -9.52 17.91
CA LEU A 183 10.17 -8.33 17.27
C LEU A 183 8.67 -8.20 17.53
N PHE A 184 7.89 -9.28 17.37
CA PHE A 184 6.45 -9.23 17.66
C PHE A 184 6.14 -9.10 19.15
N SER A 185 6.91 -9.75 20.02
CA SER A 185 6.74 -9.63 21.48
C SER A 185 7.04 -8.21 21.99
N ASN A 186 7.86 -7.46 21.26
CA ASN A 186 8.26 -6.08 21.57
C ASN A 186 7.68 -5.04 20.60
N GLN A 187 6.64 -5.40 19.84
CA GLN A 187 6.01 -4.50 18.87
C GLN A 187 5.52 -3.21 19.57
N PRO A 188 5.96 -2.02 19.13
CA PRO A 188 5.44 -0.77 19.68
C PRO A 188 3.98 -0.58 19.26
N PRO A 189 3.19 0.23 19.98
CA PRO A 189 1.87 0.64 19.50
C PRO A 189 1.96 1.20 18.08
N GLU A 190 1.04 0.83 17.18
CA GLU A 190 1.11 1.11 15.74
C GLU A 190 1.49 2.57 15.34
N PRO A 191 1.01 3.62 16.03
CA PRO A 191 1.41 5.01 15.74
C PRO A 191 2.85 5.36 16.15
N ASP A 192 3.47 4.59 17.03
CA ASP A 192 4.85 4.76 17.48
C ASP A 192 5.81 4.00 16.56
N ASP A 193 6.54 4.75 15.73
CA ASP A 193 7.51 4.22 14.77
C ASP A 193 8.86 3.88 15.44
N ALA A 194 8.84 3.28 16.63
CA ALA A 194 10.05 2.98 17.41
C ALA A 194 11.02 2.05 16.67
N PHE A 195 10.49 1.16 15.83
CA PHE A 195 11.26 0.26 14.97
C PHE A 195 11.99 0.96 13.81
N ALA A 196 11.71 2.24 13.53
CA ALA A 196 12.54 3.00 12.58
C ALA A 196 13.97 3.26 13.08
N LYS A 197 14.25 3.01 14.38
CA LYS A 197 15.57 3.15 14.97
C LYS A 197 16.31 1.81 14.92
N ASN A 198 17.35 1.72 14.09
CA ASN A 198 18.24 0.56 14.06
C ASN A 198 18.80 0.19 15.44
N SER A 199 19.08 1.20 16.29
CA SER A 199 19.54 0.94 17.67
C SER A 199 18.53 0.17 18.51
N ARG A 200 17.22 0.36 18.30
CA ARG A 200 16.17 -0.42 18.98
C ARG A 200 16.13 -1.86 18.48
N LEU A 201 16.27 -2.06 17.17
CA LEU A 201 16.30 -3.39 16.57
C LEU A 201 17.52 -4.19 17.04
N ILE A 202 18.70 -3.54 17.11
CA ILE A 202 19.93 -4.12 17.64
C ILE A 202 19.82 -4.41 19.14
N GLU A 203 19.20 -3.52 19.94
CA GLU A 203 18.93 -3.77 21.35
C GLU A 203 18.11 -5.06 21.54
N LEU A 204 17.03 -5.21 20.77
CA LEU A 204 16.19 -6.40 20.79
C LEU A 204 16.93 -7.68 20.36
N ALA A 205 17.89 -7.57 19.45
CA ALA A 205 18.71 -8.72 19.04
C ALA A 205 19.53 -9.30 20.21
N GLY A 206 19.78 -8.51 21.26
CA GLY A 206 20.40 -8.97 22.50
C GLY A 206 19.56 -9.98 23.29
N GLU A 207 18.26 -10.14 22.99
CA GLU A 207 17.41 -11.18 23.57
C GLU A 207 17.61 -12.55 22.90
N VAL A 208 18.26 -12.60 21.73
CA VAL A 208 18.54 -13.83 20.98
C VAL A 208 20.01 -14.20 21.12
N GLU A 209 20.29 -15.33 21.76
CA GLU A 209 21.66 -15.80 21.98
C GLU A 209 22.43 -15.94 20.65
N GLY A 210 23.56 -15.24 20.57
CA GLY A 210 24.48 -15.29 19.43
C GLY A 210 24.07 -14.45 18.22
N LEU A 211 22.96 -13.69 18.25
CA LEU A 211 22.53 -12.85 17.13
C LEU A 211 23.26 -11.51 17.07
N ASP A 212 23.41 -10.83 18.22
CA ASP A 212 24.03 -9.51 18.30
C ASP A 212 25.55 -9.56 18.06
N THR A 213 25.92 -9.66 16.79
CA THR A 213 27.29 -9.74 16.29
C THR A 213 27.65 -8.51 15.46
N PRO A 214 28.95 -8.20 15.25
CA PRO A 214 29.35 -7.11 14.36
C PRO A 214 28.77 -7.24 12.94
N ALA A 215 28.62 -8.47 12.43
CA ALA A 215 28.03 -8.72 11.11
C ALA A 215 26.54 -8.37 11.08
N PHE A 216 25.77 -8.84 12.08
CA PHE A 216 24.36 -8.48 12.21
C PHE A 216 24.16 -6.97 12.34
N ARG A 217 24.92 -6.31 13.22
CA ARG A 217 24.85 -4.85 13.41
C ARG A 217 25.09 -4.09 12.11
N SER A 218 26.13 -4.44 11.35
CA SER A 218 26.42 -3.80 10.05
C SER A 218 25.27 -4.02 9.08
N CYS A 219 24.78 -5.26 8.94
CA CYS A 219 23.65 -5.57 8.06
C CYS A 219 22.40 -4.73 8.37
N VAL A 220 22.08 -4.57 9.66
CA VAL A 220 20.96 -3.74 10.12
C VAL A 220 21.20 -2.25 9.84
N GLU A 221 22.40 -1.76 10.17
CA GLU A 221 22.76 -0.35 10.02
C GLU A 221 22.79 0.09 8.55
N ASP A 222 23.33 -0.77 7.69
CA ASP A 222 23.49 -0.53 6.25
C ASP A 222 22.17 -0.69 5.48
N GLY A 223 21.15 -1.35 6.08
CA GLY A 223 19.91 -1.65 5.38
C GLY A 223 20.10 -2.65 4.24
N GLU A 224 20.98 -3.63 4.44
CA GLU A 224 21.49 -4.53 3.38
C GLU A 224 20.34 -5.17 2.56
N HIS A 225 19.26 -5.57 3.22
CA HIS A 225 18.09 -6.22 2.61
C HIS A 225 16.92 -5.27 2.33
N ASP A 226 17.05 -3.96 2.51
CA ASP A 226 15.96 -2.99 2.26
C ASP A 226 15.38 -3.15 0.84
N SER A 227 16.24 -3.40 -0.15
CA SER A 227 15.84 -3.61 -1.55
C SER A 227 14.99 -4.88 -1.74
N TRP A 228 15.31 -5.93 -1.00
CA TRP A 228 14.57 -7.19 -1.01
C TRP A 228 13.23 -7.07 -0.29
N VAL A 229 13.19 -6.39 0.87
CA VAL A 229 11.94 -6.11 1.58
C VAL A 229 10.99 -5.29 0.71
N LYS A 230 11.47 -4.23 0.04
CA LYS A 230 10.64 -3.44 -0.88
C LYS A 230 10.10 -4.27 -2.05
N LYS A 231 10.88 -5.24 -2.56
CA LYS A 231 10.43 -6.16 -3.60
C LYS A 231 9.36 -7.12 -3.06
N SER A 232 9.51 -7.61 -1.83
CA SER A 232 8.50 -8.43 -1.16
C SER A 232 7.20 -7.65 -0.91
N ASP A 233 7.27 -6.41 -0.44
CA ASP A 233 6.10 -5.52 -0.30
C ASP A 233 5.40 -5.27 -1.64
N THR A 234 6.15 -5.10 -2.73
CA THR A 234 5.58 -4.97 -4.08
C THR A 234 4.82 -6.24 -4.46
N ALA A 235 5.39 -7.42 -4.23
CA ALA A 235 4.71 -8.69 -4.47
C ALA A 235 3.45 -8.85 -3.60
N PHE A 236 3.46 -8.40 -2.34
CA PHE A 236 2.27 -8.38 -1.49
C PHE A 236 1.14 -7.53 -2.12
N ARG A 237 1.48 -6.32 -2.56
CA ARG A 237 0.51 -5.37 -3.14
C ARG A 237 -0.05 -5.85 -4.47
N GLU A 238 0.76 -6.53 -5.27
CA GLU A 238 0.35 -7.11 -6.56
C GLU A 238 -0.40 -8.44 -6.40
N GLY A 239 -0.20 -9.15 -5.28
CA GLY A 239 -0.82 -10.43 -4.97
C GLY A 239 -2.33 -10.39 -4.67
N GLY A 240 -2.93 -9.20 -4.58
CA GLY A 240 -4.37 -9.02 -4.35
C GLY A 240 -4.82 -9.32 -2.91
N PHE A 241 -3.88 -9.35 -1.97
CA PHE A 241 -4.17 -9.54 -0.55
C PHE A 241 -4.83 -8.29 0.05
N GLN A 242 -5.71 -8.48 1.03
CA GLN A 242 -6.50 -7.39 1.62
C GLN A 242 -5.86 -6.77 2.87
N GLY A 243 -4.81 -7.40 3.42
CA GLY A 243 -4.13 -6.93 4.62
C GLY A 243 -3.23 -8.02 5.20
N THR A 244 -2.53 -7.65 6.26
CA THR A 244 -1.73 -8.57 7.07
C THR A 244 -2.42 -8.84 8.41
N PRO A 245 -2.28 -10.05 8.98
CA PRO A 245 -1.65 -11.20 8.37
C PRO A 245 -2.51 -11.75 7.22
N THR A 246 -1.86 -12.24 6.17
CA THR A 246 -2.49 -13.18 5.24
C THR A 246 -1.88 -14.54 5.49
N VAL A 247 -2.71 -15.53 5.84
CA VAL A 247 -2.27 -16.90 6.17
C VAL A 247 -2.89 -17.87 5.18
N LEU A 248 -2.06 -18.60 4.45
CA LEU A 248 -2.47 -19.56 3.43
C LEU A 248 -1.95 -20.95 3.79
N LEU A 249 -2.82 -21.95 3.75
CA LEU A 249 -2.43 -23.36 3.83
C LEU A 249 -2.51 -23.97 2.43
N ASN A 250 -1.36 -24.33 1.86
CA ASN A 250 -1.24 -24.82 0.48
C ASN A 250 -1.89 -23.88 -0.55
N GLY A 251 -1.71 -22.56 -0.35
CA GLY A 251 -2.26 -21.50 -1.22
C GLY A 251 -3.74 -21.15 -0.97
N GLU A 252 -4.45 -21.88 -0.10
CA GLU A 252 -5.83 -21.55 0.28
C GLU A 252 -5.83 -20.68 1.54
N SER A 253 -6.55 -19.55 1.53
CA SER A 253 -6.66 -18.70 2.72
C SER A 253 -7.34 -19.41 3.89
N VAL A 254 -6.72 -19.33 5.06
CA VAL A 254 -7.25 -19.88 6.31
C VAL A 254 -7.50 -18.82 7.39
N PHE A 255 -7.20 -17.56 7.09
CA PHE A 255 -7.40 -16.40 7.97
C PHE A 255 -8.43 -15.42 7.39
N PRO A 256 -9.35 -14.87 8.20
CA PRO A 256 -9.59 -15.19 9.61
C PRO A 256 -10.37 -16.50 9.81
N SER A 257 -10.85 -17.13 8.72
CA SER A 257 -11.65 -18.35 8.80
C SER A 257 -11.47 -19.22 7.57
N LYS A 258 -11.73 -20.53 7.70
CA LYS A 258 -11.80 -21.49 6.60
C LYS A 258 -13.11 -22.26 6.69
N GLY A 259 -13.89 -22.29 5.60
CA GLY A 259 -15.12 -23.10 5.55
C GLY A 259 -16.16 -22.78 6.64
N GLY A 260 -16.21 -21.54 7.12
CA GLY A 260 -17.10 -21.10 8.20
C GLY A 260 -16.58 -21.33 9.62
N GLU A 261 -15.38 -21.90 9.78
CA GLU A 261 -14.71 -22.09 11.05
C GLU A 261 -13.65 -20.99 11.26
N GLN A 262 -13.72 -20.29 12.40
CA GLN A 262 -12.73 -19.29 12.78
C GLN A 262 -11.35 -19.93 13.01
N ILE A 263 -10.30 -19.24 12.60
CA ILE A 263 -8.93 -19.68 12.87
C ILE A 263 -8.69 -19.73 14.39
N SER A 264 -8.12 -20.86 14.84
CA SER A 264 -7.66 -21.11 16.20
C SER A 264 -6.50 -22.10 16.13
N PRO A 265 -5.64 -22.21 17.16
CA PRO A 265 -4.59 -23.22 17.21
C PRO A 265 -5.10 -24.64 16.92
N GLU A 266 -6.21 -25.04 17.53
CA GLU A 266 -6.85 -26.35 17.28
C GLU A 266 -7.31 -26.51 15.84
N ASN A 267 -7.96 -25.49 15.27
CA ASN A 267 -8.45 -25.55 13.89
C ASN A 267 -7.31 -25.56 12.88
N LEU A 268 -6.22 -24.82 13.12
CA LEU A 268 -5.03 -24.86 12.28
C LEU A 268 -4.42 -26.27 12.26
N LYS A 269 -4.19 -26.87 13.44
CA LYS A 269 -3.72 -28.26 13.55
C LYS A 269 -4.65 -29.24 12.82
N LYS A 270 -5.96 -29.09 13.00
CA LYS A 270 -6.97 -29.92 12.31
C LYS A 270 -6.89 -29.79 10.79
N TRP A 271 -6.76 -28.57 10.26
CA TRP A 271 -6.69 -28.33 8.81
C TRP A 271 -5.38 -28.84 8.22
N VAL A 272 -4.25 -28.70 8.94
CA VAL A 272 -2.96 -29.27 8.54
C VAL A 272 -3.03 -30.80 8.52
N ALA A 273 -3.55 -31.43 9.58
CA ALA A 273 -3.72 -32.88 9.64
C ALA A 273 -4.60 -33.41 8.49
N ALA A 274 -5.66 -32.67 8.13
CA ALA A 274 -6.50 -33.00 6.98
C ALA A 274 -5.74 -32.87 5.64
N ALA A 275 -4.95 -31.81 5.46
CA ALA A 275 -4.13 -31.58 4.27
C ALA A 275 -2.96 -32.58 4.10
N ASN A 276 -2.49 -33.12 5.23
CA ASN A 276 -1.39 -34.09 5.30
C ASN A 276 -1.86 -35.55 5.28
N LYS A 277 -3.16 -35.81 5.24
CA LYS A 277 -3.70 -37.18 5.31
C LYS A 277 -3.06 -38.09 4.26
N GLY A 278 -2.34 -39.12 4.73
CA GLY A 278 -1.67 -40.10 3.88
C GLY A 278 -0.32 -39.67 3.31
N LYS A 279 0.24 -38.54 3.78
CA LYS A 279 1.59 -38.08 3.45
C LYS A 279 2.51 -38.26 4.67
N GLU A 280 3.78 -38.52 4.43
CA GLU A 280 4.78 -38.59 5.50
C GLU A 280 5.22 -37.18 5.92
N PRO A 281 5.53 -36.95 7.20
CA PRO A 281 6.16 -35.72 7.66
C PRO A 281 7.51 -35.49 6.98
N GLY A 282 7.88 -34.23 6.79
CA GLY A 282 9.20 -33.84 6.30
C GLY A 282 10.30 -34.20 7.29
N THR A 283 11.52 -34.32 6.80
CA THR A 283 12.70 -34.54 7.62
C THR A 283 13.15 -33.24 8.25
N ALA A 284 12.78 -33.02 9.51
CA ALA A 284 13.27 -31.88 10.27
C ALA A 284 14.80 -31.89 10.26
N THR A 285 15.42 -30.84 9.71
CA THR A 285 16.83 -30.57 10.00
C THR A 285 16.88 -30.14 11.46
N PRO A 286 17.72 -30.72 12.33
CA PRO A 286 17.79 -30.31 13.71
C PRO A 286 18.16 -28.83 13.78
N SER A 287 17.20 -27.97 14.08
CA SER A 287 17.47 -26.66 14.67
C SER A 287 17.96 -26.96 16.07
N ASP A 288 19.20 -26.56 16.40
CA ASP A 288 19.78 -26.80 17.72
C ASP A 288 18.78 -26.39 18.81
N PRO A 289 18.39 -27.31 19.71
CA PRO A 289 17.46 -26.95 20.77
C PRO A 289 18.15 -25.93 21.68
N ALA A 290 17.49 -24.79 21.87
CA ALA A 290 17.81 -23.89 22.96
C ALA A 290 17.91 -24.73 24.25
N THR A 291 19.12 -24.80 24.81
CA THR A 291 19.36 -25.55 26.03
C THR A 291 18.56 -24.89 27.15
N PRO A 292 17.70 -25.62 27.89
CA PRO A 292 17.02 -25.03 29.03
C PRO A 292 18.06 -24.61 30.07
N ALA A 293 18.03 -23.33 30.43
CA ALA A 293 18.90 -22.77 31.46
C ALA A 293 18.76 -23.57 32.77
N ASP A 294 19.86 -24.19 33.20
CA ASP A 294 19.99 -24.83 34.51
C ASP A 294 20.06 -23.72 35.59
N PRO A 295 19.11 -23.62 36.53
CA PRO A 295 19.09 -22.57 37.53
C PRO A 295 20.04 -22.83 38.72
N SER A 296 21.05 -23.70 38.60
CA SER A 296 21.88 -24.12 39.73
C SER A 296 23.38 -23.76 39.64
N GLY A 297 23.70 -22.56 39.18
CA GLY A 297 25.04 -21.95 39.29
C GLY A 297 25.35 -21.41 40.69
N ARG A 298 25.58 -22.29 41.66
CA ARG A 298 26.05 -21.90 43.01
C ARG A 298 27.54 -21.49 42.94
N SER A 299 27.77 -20.18 42.94
CA SER A 299 29.09 -19.57 43.12
C SER A 299 29.77 -20.09 44.40
N SER A 300 30.91 -20.75 44.24
CA SER A 300 31.90 -20.99 45.29
C SER A 300 33.16 -20.24 44.90
N GLY A 301 33.42 -19.13 45.61
CA GLY A 301 34.63 -18.32 45.42
C GLY A 301 35.87 -19.03 45.97
N PRO A 302 37.09 -18.70 45.47
CA PRO A 302 38.30 -19.25 46.04
C PRO A 302 38.71 -18.44 47.29
N ALA A 303 38.99 -19.18 48.36
CA ALA A 303 39.81 -18.72 49.45
C ALA A 303 41.29 -18.87 49.04
N SER A 304 42.02 -17.76 48.97
CA SER A 304 43.42 -17.54 49.39
C SER A 304 43.96 -16.28 48.73
#